data_AF-A0A843HPT1-F1
#
_entry.id   AF-A0A843HPT1-F1
#
_cell.length_a   1.000
_cell.length_b   1.000
_cell.length_c   1.000
_cell.angle_alpha   90.00
_cell.angle_beta   90.00
_cell.angle_gamma   90.00
#
_symmetry.space_group_name_H-M   'P 1'
#
loop_
_entity.id
_entity.type
_entity.pdbx_description
1 polymer ?
#
loop_
_entity_poly.entity_id
_entity_poly.type
_entity_poly.pdbx_seq_one_letter_code
_entity_poly.pdbx_strand_id
1 'polypeptide(L)' 'MKQITIYDLLPLLKKGWVAMDEDGIWVWYNEKPICCINGRWGVFGDADAFQLYSFDIAPFDGDWKDSLIKVEHKEEE' A
#
# COMPACT_ATOMS: atom_id res chain seq x y z
N MET A 1 20.28 4.74 1.19
CA MET A 1 19.24 4.45 2.20
C MET A 1 19.15 2.93 2.33
N LYS A 2 18.73 2.38 3.47
CA LYS A 2 18.52 0.94 3.59
C LYS A 2 17.15 0.64 2.99
N GLN A 3 17.11 -0.20 1.96
CA GLN A 3 15.85 -0.67 1.40
C GLN A 3 15.15 -1.58 2.41
N ILE A 4 13.85 -1.36 2.59
CA ILE A 4 12.96 -2.14 3.45
C ILE A 4 11.88 -2.81 2.60
N THR A 5 11.10 -3.71 3.18
CA THR A 5 9.92 -4.29 2.53
C THR A 5 8.66 -3.63 3.04
N ILE A 6 7.54 -3.79 2.32
CA ILE A 6 6.26 -3.27 2.80
C ILE A 6 5.86 -3.88 4.15
N TYR A 7 6.25 -5.14 4.40
CA TYR A 7 5.96 -5.87 5.64
C TYR A 7 6.62 -5.24 6.86
N ASP A 8 7.77 -4.56 6.69
CA ASP A 8 8.42 -3.82 7.76
C ASP A 8 7.62 -2.57 8.18
N LEU A 9 6.81 -2.02 7.27
CA LEU A 9 5.95 -0.86 7.53
C LEU A 9 4.55 -1.21 8.01
N LEU A 10 4.01 -2.38 7.66
CA LEU A 10 2.62 -2.76 8.02
C LEU A 10 2.26 -2.52 9.49
N PRO A 11 3.11 -2.84 10.49
CA PRO A 11 2.78 -2.59 11.90
C PRO A 11 2.70 -1.11 12.28
N LEU A 12 3.33 -0.22 11.50
CA LEU A 12 3.41 1.21 11.74
C LEU A 12 2.30 2.00 11.00
N LEU A 13 1.71 1.40 9.97
CA LEU A 13 0.63 2.00 9.19
C LEU A 13 -0.69 1.90 9.95
N LYS A 14 -1.58 2.88 9.75
CA LYS A 14 -2.95 2.80 10.28
C LYS A 14 -3.74 1.66 9.61
N LYS A 15 -4.80 1.17 10.29
CA LYS A 15 -5.79 0.25 9.68
C LYS A 15 -6.27 0.80 8.34
N GLY A 16 -6.28 -0.04 7.31
CA GLY A 16 -6.53 0.39 5.94
C GLY A 16 -6.04 -0.64 4.93
N TRP A 17 -5.60 -0.18 3.77
CA TRP A 17 -5.08 -0.99 2.69
C TRP A 17 -3.79 -0.39 2.16
N VAL A 18 -2.91 -1.22 1.62
CA VAL A 18 -1.69 -0.77 0.97
C VAL A 18 -1.49 -1.55 -0.31
N ALA A 19 -1.05 -0.86 -1.36
CA ALA A 19 -0.81 -1.46 -2.66
C ALA A 19 0.32 -0.73 -3.39
N MET A 20 0.95 -1.42 -4.33
CA MET A 20 1.96 -0.89 -5.22
C MET A 20 1.35 -0.62 -6.60
N ASP A 21 1.53 0.58 -7.11
CA ASP A 21 1.20 0.93 -8.49
C ASP A 21 2.20 0.29 -9.47
N GLU A 22 1.88 0.29 -10.77
CA GLU A 22 2.75 -0.24 -11.84
C GLU A 22 4.13 0.42 -11.85
N ASP A 23 4.21 1.69 -11.46
CA ASP A 23 5.46 2.48 -11.39
C ASP A 23 6.31 2.13 -10.15
N GLY A 24 5.91 1.15 -9.33
CA GLY A 24 6.63 0.74 -8.12
C GLY A 24 6.36 1.62 -6.89
N ILE A 25 5.38 2.53 -6.98
CA ILE A 25 5.02 3.45 -5.90
C ILE A 25 4.05 2.76 -4.94
N TRP A 26 4.44 2.66 -3.67
CA TRP A 26 3.56 2.17 -2.62
C TRP A 26 2.66 3.28 -2.07
N VAL A 27 1.37 2.97 -1.93
CA VAL A 27 0.33 3.89 -1.48
C VAL A 27 -0.52 3.22 -0.42
N TRP A 28 -0.77 3.93 0.68
CA TRP A 28 -1.74 3.54 1.70
C TRP A 28 -3.09 4.18 1.41
N TYR A 29 -4.18 3.47 1.69
CA TYR A 29 -5.57 3.87 1.50
C TYR A 29 -6.37 3.63 2.78
N ASN A 30 -7.24 4.57 3.14
CA ASN A 30 -8.17 4.39 4.27
C ASN A 30 -9.32 3.41 3.94
N GLU A 31 -9.69 3.32 2.66
CA GLU A 31 -10.70 2.41 2.12
C GLU A 31 -10.08 1.38 1.17
N LYS A 32 -10.84 0.35 0.81
CA LYS A 32 -10.38 -0.67 -0.13
C LYS A 32 -10.23 -0.06 -1.54
N PRO A 33 -9.02 0.03 -2.11
CA PRO A 33 -8.85 0.54 -3.45
C PRO A 33 -9.30 -0.48 -4.50
N ILE A 34 -9.54 0.01 -5.70
CA ILE A 34 -9.74 -0.79 -6.91
C ILE A 34 -8.55 -0.65 -7.85
N CYS A 35 -8.29 -1.70 -8.63
CA CYS A 35 -7.30 -1.66 -9.69
C CYS A 35 -7.85 -0.85 -10.86
N CYS A 36 -7.24 0.30 -11.15
CA CYS A 36 -7.60 1.17 -12.27
C CYS A 36 -6.86 0.76 -13.55
N ILE A 37 -7.40 1.13 -14.71
CA ILE A 37 -6.85 0.79 -16.03
C ILE A 37 -5.53 1.52 -16.35
N ASN A 38 -5.17 2.54 -15.57
CA ASN A 38 -4.00 3.40 -15.80
C ASN A 38 -2.76 2.96 -15.01
N GLY A 39 -2.67 1.68 -14.63
CA GLY A 39 -1.52 1.16 -13.89
C GLY A 39 -1.50 1.55 -12.42
N ARG A 40 -2.65 1.89 -11.82
CA ARG A 40 -2.71 2.40 -10.44
C ARG A 40 -3.83 1.78 -9.61
N TRP A 41 -3.66 1.83 -8.30
CA TRP A 41 -4.72 1.62 -7.34
C TRP A 41 -5.39 2.95 -6.99
N GLY A 42 -6.72 2.95 -6.98
CA GLY A 42 -7.51 4.16 -6.73
C GLY A 42 -8.69 3.91 -5.80
N VAL A 43 -9.11 4.97 -5.13
CA VAL A 43 -10.33 5.02 -4.33
C VAL A 43 -11.28 6.07 -4.92
N PHE A 44 -12.59 5.94 -4.67
CA PHE A 44 -13.60 6.89 -5.16
C PHE A 44 -14.03 7.85 -4.04
N GLY A 45 -14.47 9.05 -4.42
CA GLY A 45 -15.04 10.02 -3.48
C GLY A 45 -14.00 10.65 -2.55
N ASP A 46 -14.37 10.83 -1.28
CA ASP A 46 -13.57 11.52 -0.25
C ASP A 46 -12.61 10.57 0.51
N ALA A 47 -12.28 9.42 -0.08
CA ALA A 47 -11.34 8.48 0.52
C ALA A 47 -9.91 9.02 0.52
N ASP A 48 -9.17 8.76 1.61
CA ASP A 48 -7.81 9.23 1.80
C ASP A 48 -6.82 8.23 1.18
N ALA A 49 -5.81 8.77 0.51
CA ALA A 49 -4.66 8.02 0.01
C ALA A 49 -3.36 8.79 0.27
N PHE A 50 -2.32 8.08 0.71
CA PHE A 50 -1.01 8.66 1.00
C PHE A 50 0.12 7.83 0.36
N GLN A 51 0.96 8.48 -0.43
CA GLN A 51 2.14 7.88 -1.04
C GLN A 51 3.26 7.73 0.01
N LEU A 52 3.92 6.57 0.03
CA LEU A 52 4.94 6.23 1.04
C LEU A 52 6.37 6.62 0.62
N TYR A 53 6.55 7.76 -0.07
CA TYR A 53 7.85 8.20 -0.63
C TYR A 53 8.96 8.42 0.38
N SER A 54 8.62 8.61 1.66
CA SER A 54 9.62 8.78 2.73
C SER A 54 10.43 7.50 3.00
N PHE A 55 10.05 6.37 2.41
CA PHE A 55 10.68 5.08 2.59
C PHE A 55 11.17 4.51 1.24
N ASP A 56 12.37 3.95 1.25
CA ASP A 56 12.91 3.13 0.16
C ASP A 56 12.35 1.71 0.31
N ILE A 57 11.14 1.49 -0.22
CA ILE A 57 10.43 0.21 -0.12
C ILE A 57 10.73 -0.60 -1.38
N ALA A 58 11.15 -1.84 -1.20
CA ALA A 58 11.36 -2.78 -2.29
C ALA A 58 10.08 -2.94 -3.13
N PRO A 59 10.19 -3.10 -4.46
CA PRO A 59 9.06 -3.42 -5.30
C PRO A 59 8.50 -4.79 -4.93
N PHE A 60 7.23 -5.02 -5.24
CA PHE A 60 6.58 -6.32 -5.10
C PHE A 60 7.22 -7.34 -6.07
N ASP A 61 7.50 -8.55 -5.59
CA ASP A 61 8.22 -9.60 -6.34
C ASP A 61 7.32 -10.36 -7.35
N GLY A 62 6.41 -9.64 -8.02
CA GLY A 62 5.39 -10.22 -8.89
C GLY A 62 4.59 -9.18 -9.66
N ASP A 63 3.39 -9.54 -10.10
CA ASP A 63 2.46 -8.57 -10.69
C ASP A 63 2.03 -7.57 -9.61
N TRP A 64 2.15 -6.27 -9.90
CA TRP A 64 1.76 -5.19 -8.99
C TRP A 64 0.26 -5.28 -8.61
N LYS A 65 -0.57 -5.93 -9.42
CA LYS A 65 -1.99 -6.18 -9.13
C LYS A 65 -2.22 -7.17 -7.99
N ASP A 66 -1.20 -7.95 -7.63
CA ASP A 66 -1.25 -8.88 -6.50
C ASP A 66 -0.67 -8.28 -5.22
N SER A 67 -0.20 -7.02 -5.26
CA SER A 67 0.44 -6.33 -4.13
C SER A 67 -0.54 -5.81 -3.07
N LEU A 68 -1.85 -5.94 -3.28
CA LEU A 68 -2.87 -5.39 -2.39
C LEU A 68 -2.90 -6.14 -1.05
N ILE A 69 -2.51 -5.43 0.02
CA ILE A 69 -2.44 -5.95 1.38
C ILE A 69 -3.41 -5.18 2.27
N LYS A 70 -4.20 -5.90 3.06
CA LYS A 70 -5.03 -5.30 4.12
C LYS A 70 -4.17 -5.05 5.36
N VAL A 71 -4.19 -3.83 5.88
CA VAL A 71 -3.50 -3.44 7.10
C VAL A 71 -4.47 -3.59 8.27
N GLU A 72 -4.21 -4.55 9.15
CA GLU A 72 -4.96 -4.78 10.38
C GLU A 72 -4.00 -4.85 11.56
N HIS A 73 -4.37 -4.24 12.68
CA HIS A 73 -3.70 -4.49 13.95
C HIS A 73 -4.50 -5.56 14.69
N LYS A 74 -3.86 -6.67 15.03
CA LYS A 74 -4.41 -7.58 16.02
C LYS A 74 -4.48 -6.82 17.34
N GLU A 75 -5.67 -6.76 17.93
CA GLU A 75 -5.79 -6.39 19.33
C GLU A 75 -5.16 -7.54 20.12
N GLU A 76 -4.10 -7.26 20.86
CA GLU A 76 -3.59 -8.18 21.87
C GLU A 76 -4.63 -8.23 22.99
N GLU A 77 -5.34 -9.36 23.11
CA GLU A 77 -6.19 -9.71 24.27
C GLU A 77 -5.35 -10.11 25.49
#